data_AF-A0AAU9MFS3-F1
#
_entry.id   AF-A0AAU9MFS3-F1
#
_cell.length_a   1.000
_cell.length_b   1.000
_cell.length_c   1.000
_cell.angle_alpha   90.00
_cell.angle_beta   90.00
_cell.angle_gamma   90.00
#
_symmetry.space_group_name_H-M   'P 1'
#
loop_
_entity.id
_entity.type
_entity.pdbx_description
1 polymer ?
#
loop_
_entity_poly.entity_id
_entity_poly.type
_entity_poly.pdbx_seq_one_letter_code
_entity_poly.pdbx_strand_id
1 'polypeptide(L)'
;MYKMRDLCIPAYFKECSSSGLMRTTSRSVAENYLYELLSNSDSHLIEFSTHFKTALEGQRCVQRKNDHDSRYTKPDFKIGLKLEVEATEFFTRNVFFDIQSEILASMVSCMSIR
;
A
#
# COMPACT_ATOMS: atom_id res chain seq x y z
N MET A 1 10.42 59.94 -38.30
CA MET A 1 10.02 58.80 -37.44
C MET A 1 10.54 57.46 -37.99
N TYR A 2 11.84 57.32 -38.33
CA TYR A 2 12.38 56.06 -38.89
C TYR A 2 13.90 55.87 -38.62
N LYS A 3 14.38 56.20 -37.41
CA LYS A 3 15.82 56.09 -37.06
C LYS A 3 16.18 54.88 -36.17
N MET A 4 15.33 53.87 -36.07
CA MET A 4 15.58 52.70 -35.21
C MET A 4 15.29 51.36 -35.92
N ARG A 5 15.66 51.25 -37.20
CA ARG A 5 15.65 49.95 -37.89
C ARG A 5 16.93 49.14 -37.65
N ASP A 6 18.00 49.78 -37.20
CA ASP A 6 19.29 49.14 -36.94
C ASP A 6 19.29 48.25 -35.68
N LEU A 7 18.21 48.33 -34.88
CA LEU A 7 17.96 47.49 -33.69
C LEU A 7 17.01 46.31 -33.98
N CYS A 8 16.44 46.22 -35.18
CA CYS A 8 15.60 45.09 -35.54
C CYS A 8 16.47 43.90 -35.92
N ILE A 9 16.44 42.85 -35.09
CA ILE A 9 16.97 41.54 -35.44
C ILE A 9 16.27 41.07 -36.73
N PRO A 10 16.99 40.78 -37.82
CA PRO A 10 16.38 40.32 -39.06
C PRO A 10 15.64 39.00 -38.82
N ALA A 11 14.38 38.93 -39.23
CA ALA A 11 13.54 37.72 -39.16
C ALA A 11 14.01 36.59 -40.10
N TYR A 12 15.22 36.67 -40.64
CA TYR A 12 15.80 35.72 -41.60
C TYR A 12 16.98 34.95 -40.98
N PHE A 13 16.68 34.09 -40.01
CA PHE A 13 17.56 32.98 -39.65
C PHE A 13 17.08 31.68 -40.33
N LYS A 14 16.90 31.72 -41.66
CA LYS A 14 16.41 30.55 -42.41
C LYS A 14 17.53 29.61 -42.89
N GLU A 15 18.80 30.01 -42.79
CA GLU A 15 19.93 29.19 -43.26
C GLU A 15 21.19 29.25 -42.36
N CYS A 16 21.08 29.70 -41.10
CA CYS A 16 22.11 29.37 -40.13
C CYS A 16 21.83 27.96 -39.63
N SER A 17 22.69 26.99 -39.96
CA SER A 17 22.68 25.71 -39.26
C SER A 17 22.82 25.99 -37.77
N SER A 18 21.72 25.82 -37.03
CA SER A 18 21.66 25.97 -35.58
C SER A 18 22.35 24.80 -34.87
N SER A 19 23.42 24.27 -35.46
CA SER A 19 24.27 23.22 -34.90
C SER A 19 25.06 23.68 -33.67
N GLY A 20 25.06 24.98 -33.37
CA GLY A 20 25.64 25.57 -32.16
C GLY A 20 24.67 26.34 -31.26
N LEU A 21 23.37 26.37 -31.59
CA LEU A 21 22.36 27.16 -30.85
C LEU A 21 21.33 26.33 -30.09
N MET A 22 21.51 25.00 -30.03
CA MET A 22 20.83 24.18 -29.03
C MET A 22 21.52 24.35 -27.68
N ARG A 23 21.40 25.55 -27.10
CA ARG A 23 21.43 25.66 -25.65
C ARG A 23 20.13 25.03 -25.19
N THR A 24 20.19 23.76 -24.78
CA THR A 24 19.19 23.21 -23.86
C THR A 24 19.18 24.17 -22.67
N THR A 25 18.16 25.04 -22.61
CA THR A 25 18.08 25.96 -21.50
C THR A 25 17.96 25.11 -20.25
N SER A 26 18.65 25.50 -19.17
CA SER A 26 18.54 24.82 -17.87
C SER A 26 17.07 24.60 -17.48
N ARG A 27 16.18 25.50 -17.90
CA ARG A 27 14.73 25.38 -17.75
C ARG A 27 14.15 24.14 -18.45
N SER A 28 14.45 23.91 -19.73
CA SER A 28 13.98 22.72 -20.46
C SER A 28 14.54 21.41 -19.89
N VAL A 29 15.78 21.41 -19.40
CA VAL A 29 16.39 20.23 -18.77
C VAL A 29 15.76 19.96 -17.41
N ALA A 30 15.51 21.00 -16.61
CA ALA A 30 14.82 20.88 -15.33
C ALA A 30 13.36 20.45 -15.50
N GLU A 31 12.65 20.98 -16.50
CA GLU A 31 11.29 20.57 -16.86
C GLU A 31 11.25 19.11 -17.31
N ASN A 32 12.19 18.66 -18.16
CA ASN A 32 12.28 17.25 -18.56
C ASN A 32 12.60 16.32 -17.39
N TYR A 33 13.55 16.70 -16.53
CA TYR A 33 13.87 15.96 -15.31
C TYR A 33 12.66 15.87 -14.36
N LEU A 34 11.92 16.97 -14.19
CA LEU A 34 10.67 16.97 -13.42
C LEU A 34 9.61 16.08 -14.05
N TYR A 35 9.48 16.10 -15.37
CA TYR A 35 8.52 15.27 -16.09
C TYR A 35 8.86 13.78 -15.97
N GLU A 36 10.13 13.42 -16.06
CA GLU A 36 10.62 12.06 -15.88
C GLU A 36 10.46 11.60 -14.41
N LEU A 37 10.77 12.47 -13.45
CA LEU A 37 10.55 12.22 -12.02
C LEU A 37 9.06 12.03 -11.71
N LEU A 38 8.18 12.86 -12.25
CA LEU A 38 6.73 12.79 -12.05
C LEU A 38 6.13 11.57 -12.76
N SER A 39 6.53 11.29 -14.00
CA SER A 39 6.08 10.11 -14.74
C SER A 39 6.55 8.80 -14.07
N ASN A 40 7.72 8.80 -13.44
CA ASN A 40 8.19 7.70 -12.59
C ASN A 40 7.41 7.66 -11.26
N SER A 41 7.01 8.80 -10.70
CA SER A 41 6.17 8.81 -9.50
C SER A 41 4.76 8.27 -9.74
N ASP A 42 4.21 8.48 -10.94
CA ASP A 42 2.92 7.92 -11.35
C ASP A 42 2.97 6.39 -11.46
N SER A 43 4.05 5.84 -11.99
CA SER A 43 4.25 4.38 -12.02
C SER A 43 4.39 3.80 -10.61
N HIS A 44 5.10 4.48 -9.71
CA HIS A 44 5.21 4.10 -8.30
C HIS A 44 3.86 4.20 -7.54
N LEU A 45 3.02 5.19 -7.84
CA LEU A 45 1.69 5.33 -7.23
C LEU A 45 0.74 4.22 -7.69
N ILE A 46 0.78 3.86 -8.97
CA ILE A 46 -0.01 2.74 -9.50
C ILE A 46 0.46 1.43 -8.85
N GLU A 47 1.77 1.19 -8.80
CA GLU A 47 2.37 0.03 -8.14
C GLU A 47 1.95 -0.04 -6.65
N PHE A 48 2.10 1.04 -5.90
CA PHE A 48 1.64 1.14 -4.51
C PHE A 48 0.13 0.83 -4.38
N SER A 49 -0.71 1.42 -5.23
CA SER A 49 -2.16 1.19 -5.20
C SER A 49 -2.51 -0.27 -5.45
N THR A 50 -1.82 -0.92 -6.40
CA THR A 50 -2.03 -2.34 -6.70
C THR A 50 -1.60 -3.23 -5.54
N HIS A 51 -0.44 -2.99 -4.93
CA HIS A 51 0.00 -3.72 -3.74
C HIS A 51 -0.93 -3.50 -2.55
N PHE A 52 -1.35 -2.27 -2.31
CA PHE A 52 -2.29 -1.93 -1.24
C PHE A 52 -3.64 -2.66 -1.42
N LYS A 53 -4.21 -2.63 -2.63
CA LYS A 53 -5.45 -3.36 -2.94
C LYS A 53 -5.29 -4.86 -2.73
N THR A 54 -4.16 -5.42 -3.15
CA THR A 54 -3.87 -6.85 -2.98
C THR A 54 -3.76 -7.23 -1.50
N ALA A 55 -3.05 -6.44 -0.70
CA ALA A 55 -2.94 -6.65 0.75
C ALA A 55 -4.30 -6.55 1.44
N LEU A 56 -5.11 -5.55 1.07
CA LEU A 56 -6.47 -5.38 1.58
C LEU A 56 -7.37 -6.56 1.24
N GLU A 57 -7.29 -7.07 0.01
CA GLU A 57 -8.06 -8.23 -0.41
C GLU A 57 -7.60 -9.51 0.31
N GLY A 58 -6.29 -9.64 0.57
CA GLY A 58 -5.75 -10.69 1.44
C GLY A 58 -6.36 -10.66 2.83
N GLN A 59 -6.41 -9.49 3.47
CA GLN A 59 -7.05 -9.32 4.77
C GLN A 59 -8.54 -9.67 4.73
N ARG A 60 -9.28 -9.21 3.72
CA ARG A 60 -10.70 -9.51 3.54
C ARG A 60 -10.95 -11.00 3.32
N CYS A 61 -10.09 -11.68 2.59
CA CYS A 61 -10.18 -13.12 2.37
C CYS A 61 -10.06 -13.90 3.69
N VAL A 62 -9.07 -13.52 4.52
CA VAL A 62 -8.90 -14.10 5.86
C VAL A 62 -10.12 -13.84 6.73
N GLN A 63 -10.65 -12.61 6.74
CA GLN A 63 -11.85 -12.28 7.50
C GLN A 63 -13.06 -13.12 7.05
N ARG A 64 -13.32 -13.19 5.74
CA ARG A 64 -14.42 -13.98 5.18
C ARG A 64 -14.30 -15.46 5.55
N LYS A 65 -13.08 -16.01 5.53
CA LYS A 65 -12.82 -17.39 5.96
C LYS A 65 -13.13 -17.58 7.45
N ASN A 66 -12.68 -16.66 8.30
CA ASN A 66 -12.93 -16.75 9.74
C ASN A 66 -14.42 -16.63 10.07
N ASP A 67 -15.14 -15.72 9.40
CA ASP A 67 -16.59 -15.56 9.56
C ASP A 67 -17.35 -16.82 9.11
N HIS A 68 -16.93 -17.43 7.99
CA HIS A 68 -17.48 -18.69 7.51
C HIS A 68 -17.22 -19.81 8.52
N ASP A 69 -15.97 -20.00 8.93
CA ASP A 69 -15.58 -21.04 9.88
C ASP A 69 -16.29 -20.88 11.23
N SER A 70 -16.47 -19.66 11.71
CA SER A 70 -17.18 -19.38 12.97
C SER A 70 -18.67 -19.73 12.92
N ARG A 71 -19.29 -19.69 11.74
CA ARG A 71 -20.74 -19.96 11.56
C ARG A 71 -21.03 -21.41 11.26
N TYR A 72 -20.17 -22.05 10.48
CA TYR A 72 -20.46 -23.36 9.88
C TYR A 72 -19.59 -24.49 10.42
N THR A 73 -18.52 -24.16 11.15
CA THR A 73 -17.57 -25.15 11.68
C THR A 73 -17.49 -25.03 13.20
N LYS A 74 -17.37 -26.17 13.89
CA LYS A 74 -17.08 -26.17 15.32
C LYS A 74 -15.57 -26.12 15.53
N PRO A 75 -15.05 -25.25 16.40
CA PRO A 75 -13.64 -25.24 16.73
C PRO A 75 -13.28 -26.43 17.62
N ASP A 76 -12.01 -26.81 17.61
CA ASP A 76 -11.51 -27.91 18.42
C ASP A 76 -11.42 -27.49 19.90
N PHE A 77 -12.06 -28.27 20.77
CA PHE A 77 -11.98 -28.10 22.22
C PHE A 77 -10.75 -28.84 22.75
N LYS A 78 -9.87 -28.15 23.47
CA LYS A 78 -8.64 -28.76 24.01
C LYS A 78 -8.86 -29.37 25.40
N ILE A 79 -9.74 -28.77 26.20
CA ILE A 79 -9.93 -29.16 27.60
C ILE A 79 -11.33 -29.76 27.81
N GLY A 80 -12.30 -29.41 26.97
CA GLY A 80 -13.69 -29.87 27.09
C GLY A 80 -14.43 -29.21 28.25
N LEU A 81 -14.00 -28.01 28.68
CA LEU A 81 -14.67 -27.26 29.74
C LEU A 81 -15.97 -26.64 29.21
N LYS A 82 -16.99 -26.55 30.05
CA LYS A 82 -18.22 -25.78 29.74
C LYS A 82 -17.92 -24.33 29.35
N LEU A 83 -16.89 -23.74 29.96
CA LEU A 83 -16.40 -22.40 29.64
C LEU A 83 -15.95 -22.29 28.18
N GLU A 84 -15.30 -23.32 27.61
CA GLU A 84 -14.90 -23.30 26.20
C GLU A 84 -16.13 -23.32 25.29
N VAL A 85 -17.14 -24.14 25.62
CA VAL A 85 -18.39 -24.20 24.84
C VAL A 85 -19.09 -22.83 24.84
N GLU A 86 -19.23 -22.22 26.01
CA GLU A 86 -19.82 -20.88 26.12
C GLU A 86 -19.00 -19.84 25.36
N ALA A 87 -17.67 -19.87 25.46
CA ALA A 87 -16.80 -18.96 24.73
C ALA A 87 -16.96 -19.06 23.21
N THR A 88 -17.25 -20.25 22.65
CA THR A 88 -17.52 -20.41 21.21
C THR A 88 -18.83 -19.78 20.75
N GLU A 89 -19.81 -19.63 21.64
CA GLU A 89 -21.10 -19.01 21.32
C GLU A 89 -21.01 -17.48 21.38
N PHE A 90 -20.21 -16.95 22.30
CA PHE A 90 -20.08 -15.50 22.51
C PHE A 90 -19.01 -14.83 21.66
N PHE A 91 -17.91 -15.53 21.35
CA PHE A 91 -16.74 -14.93 20.70
C PHE A 91 -16.52 -15.43 19.27
N THR A 92 -15.90 -14.57 18.45
CA THR A 92 -15.43 -14.98 17.13
C THR A 92 -14.30 -15.99 17.26
N ARG A 93 -14.11 -16.82 16.23
CA ARG A 93 -13.15 -17.94 16.25
C ARG A 93 -11.72 -17.54 16.66
N ASN A 94 -11.24 -16.37 16.23
CA ASN A 94 -9.91 -15.89 16.60
C ASN A 94 -9.81 -15.57 18.09
N VAL A 95 -10.79 -14.82 18.61
CA VAL A 95 -10.86 -14.46 20.03
C VAL A 95 -11.04 -15.71 20.89
N PHE A 96 -11.81 -16.69 20.44
CA PHE A 96 -11.94 -17.98 21.11
C PHE A 96 -10.59 -18.69 21.26
N PHE A 97 -9.75 -18.73 20.22
CA PHE A 97 -8.44 -19.39 20.31
C PHE A 97 -7.49 -18.68 21.28
N ASP A 98 -7.53 -17.35 21.34
CA ASP A 98 -6.76 -16.57 22.30
C ASP A 98 -7.21 -16.91 23.73
N ILE A 99 -8.52 -16.89 24.00
CA ILE A 99 -9.10 -17.27 25.30
C ILE A 99 -8.74 -18.73 25.66
N GLN A 100 -8.86 -19.66 24.71
CA GLN A 100 -8.51 -21.07 24.93
C GLN A 100 -7.04 -21.23 25.34
N SER A 101 -6.13 -20.43 24.76
CA SER A 101 -4.72 -20.43 25.12
C SER A 101 -4.47 -19.92 26.54
N GLU A 102 -5.20 -18.88 26.96
CA GLU A 102 -5.11 -18.32 28.32
C GLU A 102 -5.68 -19.25 29.39
N ILE A 103 -6.78 -19.94 29.08
CA ILE A 103 -7.36 -20.97 29.97
C ILE A 103 -6.34 -22.10 30.17
N LEU A 104 -5.73 -22.59 29.08
CA LEU A 104 -4.69 -23.62 29.16
C LEU A 104 -3.48 -23.16 29.98
N ALA A 105 -2.98 -21.95 29.74
CA ALA A 105 -1.87 -21.39 30.48
C ALA A 105 -2.19 -21.28 31.99
N SER A 106 -3.41 -20.86 32.32
CA SER A 106 -3.90 -20.74 33.70
C SER A 106 -4.04 -22.09 34.38
N MET A 107 -4.45 -23.14 33.65
CA MET A 107 -4.51 -24.49 34.18
C MET A 107 -3.11 -25.04 34.48
N VAL A 108 -2.17 -24.85 33.56
CA VAL A 108 -0.78 -25.28 33.77
C VAL A 108 -0.18 -24.58 34.98
N SER A 109 -0.35 -23.25 35.10
CA SER A 109 0.19 -22.50 36.23
C SER A 109 -0.43 -22.93 37.56
N CYS A 110 -1.75 -23.15 37.61
CA CYS A 110 -2.44 -23.62 38.82
C CYS A 110 -2.00 -25.04 39.23
N MET A 111 -1.72 -25.92 38.26
CA MET A 111 -1.26 -27.29 38.52
C MET A 111 0.22 -27.36 38.91
N SER A 112 1.01 -26.33 38.57
CA SER A 112 2.42 -26.20 38.98
C SER A 112 2.62 -25.63 40.39
N ILE A 113 1.57 -25.18 41.08
CA ILE A 113 1.64 -24.75 42.50
C ILE A 113 1.55 -25.99 43.43
N ARG A 114 2.36 -27.01 43.17
CA ARG A 114 2.46 -28.20 44.03
C ARG A 114 3.84 -28.35 44.63
#